data_AF-T0Y094-F1
#
_entry.id   AF-T0Y094-F1
#
_cell.length_a   1.000
_cell.length_b   1.000
_cell.length_c   1.000
_cell.angle_alpha   90.00
_cell.angle_beta   90.00
_cell.angle_gamma   90.00
#
_symmetry.space_group_name_H-M   'P 1'
#
loop_
_entity.id
_entity.type
_entity.pdbx_description
1 polymer ?
#
loop_
_entity_poly.entity_id
_entity_poly.type
_entity_poly.pdbx_seq_one_letter_code
_entity_poly.pdbx_strand_id
1 'polypeptide(L)'
;MPSDPFADNSWKQPLVFLLSSLAAGGILHGFFLHIASRKMEKWTDVTGKHPLNRIRWPTLFLSMELVMLVIHPALPFSGRTETVLLRVAVLLTILTVAWTLIALVRITGDILSSRYPSSSTDDLESRKTRTRIVLVERLLIIAIVILSASSALMTVPRIRSFGESLLASAGLAGLVIGLAARPLLTNVIAGVQIALTQPIRIDDVVIAENEWGWIEEIGI
;
A
#
# COMPACT_ATOMS: atom_id res chain seq x y z
N MET A 1 24.99 -52.46 -8.99
CA MET A 1 23.77 -52.06 -9.73
C MET A 1 23.74 -50.54 -9.77
N PRO A 2 23.76 -49.90 -10.93
CA PRO A 2 23.64 -48.44 -11.03
C PRO A 2 22.22 -48.06 -10.64
N SER A 3 22.07 -47.24 -9.61
CA SER A 3 20.81 -46.58 -9.28
C SER A 3 20.44 -45.64 -10.42
N ASP A 4 19.29 -45.86 -11.04
CA ASP A 4 18.75 -44.99 -12.09
C ASP A 4 18.66 -43.53 -11.59
N PRO A 5 19.35 -42.56 -12.21
CA PRO A 5 19.31 -41.16 -11.81
C PRO A 5 17.96 -40.47 -12.08
N PHE A 6 17.02 -41.18 -12.73
CA PHE A 6 15.66 -40.72 -13.01
C PHE A 6 14.59 -41.38 -12.12
N ALA A 7 14.98 -42.30 -11.22
CA ALA A 7 14.06 -42.96 -10.29
C ALA A 7 13.79 -42.13 -9.01
N ASP A 8 14.53 -41.03 -8.81
CA ASP A 8 14.28 -40.10 -7.71
C ASP A 8 13.18 -39.09 -8.12
N ASN A 9 12.03 -39.17 -7.45
CA ASN A 9 10.89 -38.27 -7.63
C ASN A 9 11.16 -36.83 -7.11
N SER A 10 12.42 -36.41 -6.95
CA SER A 10 12.85 -35.13 -6.39
C SER A 10 12.36 -33.90 -7.15
N TRP A 11 12.02 -34.02 -8.44
CA TRP A 11 11.38 -32.93 -9.21
C TRP A 11 9.90 -32.71 -8.87
N LYS A 12 9.21 -33.71 -8.29
CA LYS A 12 7.79 -33.60 -7.89
C LYS A 12 7.62 -32.93 -6.54
N GLN A 13 8.61 -33.03 -5.65
CA GLN A 13 8.59 -32.43 -4.31
C GLN A 13 8.39 -30.89 -4.34
N PRO A 14 9.07 -30.10 -5.19
CA PRO A 14 8.80 -28.67 -5.30
C PRO A 14 7.42 -28.35 -5.90
N LEU A 15 6.87 -29.21 -6.77
CA LEU A 15 5.52 -29.04 -7.34
C LEU A 15 4.42 -29.33 -6.31
N VAL A 16 4.56 -30.40 -5.53
CA VAL A 16 3.63 -30.74 -4.43
C VAL A 16 3.70 -29.68 -3.32
N PHE A 17 4.88 -29.12 -3.07
CA PHE A 17 5.08 -28.01 -2.14
C PHE A 17 4.41 -26.72 -2.60
N LEU A 18 4.56 -26.36 -3.88
CA LEU A 18 3.85 -25.23 -4.49
C LEU A 18 2.33 -25.41 -4.37
N LEU A 19 1.81 -26.62 -4.63
CA LEU A 19 0.38 -26.93 -4.53
C LEU A 19 -0.16 -26.92 -3.09
N SER A 20 0.62 -27.38 -2.10
CA SER A 20 0.19 -27.37 -0.69
C SER A 20 0.23 -25.97 -0.07
N SER A 21 1.23 -25.15 -0.42
CA SER A 21 1.27 -23.72 -0.08
C SER A 21 0.11 -22.96 -0.72
N LEU A 22 -0.27 -23.31 -1.94
CA LEU A 22 -1.46 -22.78 -2.62
C LEU A 22 -2.75 -23.08 -1.82
N ALA A 23 -2.93 -24.33 -1.40
CA ALA A 23 -4.13 -24.77 -0.69
C ALA A 23 -4.25 -24.14 0.72
N ALA A 24 -3.15 -24.10 1.48
CA ALA A 24 -3.14 -23.56 2.84
C ALA A 24 -3.24 -22.02 2.88
N GLY A 25 -2.62 -21.32 1.92
CA GLY A 25 -2.83 -19.88 1.74
C GLY A 25 -4.29 -19.55 1.45
N GLY A 26 -4.95 -20.33 0.59
CA GLY A 26 -6.38 -20.20 0.31
C GLY A 26 -7.27 -20.25 1.55
N ILE A 27 -6.94 -21.10 2.53
CA ILE A 27 -7.71 -21.26 3.78
C ILE A 27 -7.53 -20.05 4.70
N LEU A 28 -6.28 -19.61 4.91
CA LEU A 28 -5.96 -18.41 5.73
C LEU A 28 -6.56 -17.13 5.14
N HIS A 29 -6.52 -17.02 3.82
CA HIS A 29 -7.16 -15.93 3.08
C HIS A 29 -8.68 -15.94 3.23
N GLY A 30 -9.30 -17.13 3.13
CA GLY A 30 -10.72 -17.31 3.38
C GLY A 30 -11.11 -16.83 4.78
N PHE A 31 -10.29 -17.11 5.78
CA PHE A 31 -10.50 -16.67 7.17
C PHE A 31 -10.34 -15.14 7.34
N PHE A 32 -9.30 -14.54 6.75
CA PHE A 32 -9.08 -13.10 6.80
C PHE A 32 -10.20 -12.32 6.10
N LEU A 33 -10.62 -12.77 4.93
CA LEU A 33 -11.76 -12.18 4.23
C LEU A 33 -13.07 -12.40 4.95
N HIS A 34 -13.26 -13.52 5.65
CA HIS A 34 -14.46 -13.76 6.46
C HIS A 34 -14.54 -12.79 7.65
N ILE A 35 -13.41 -12.44 8.26
CA ILE A 35 -13.35 -11.41 9.30
C ILE A 35 -13.54 -10.00 8.69
N ALA A 36 -12.88 -9.71 7.58
CA ALA A 36 -12.97 -8.42 6.90
C ALA A 36 -14.38 -8.17 6.34
N SER A 37 -15.05 -9.20 5.79
CA SER A 37 -16.40 -9.12 5.26
C SER A 37 -17.42 -8.87 6.37
N ARG A 38 -17.25 -9.47 7.56
CA ARG A 38 -18.08 -9.18 8.74
C ARG A 38 -17.97 -7.73 9.21
N LYS A 39 -16.83 -7.08 8.99
CA LYS A 39 -16.62 -5.67 9.36
C LYS A 39 -16.99 -4.68 8.24
N MET A 40 -16.98 -5.13 6.98
CA MET A 40 -17.27 -4.34 5.79
C MET A 40 -18.73 -4.36 5.33
N GLU A 41 -19.60 -5.18 5.92
CA GLU A 41 -21.05 -5.16 5.65
C GLU A 41 -21.70 -3.79 5.96
N LYS A 42 -21.08 -2.99 6.83
CA LYS A 42 -21.48 -1.59 7.10
C LYS A 42 -21.02 -0.58 6.04
N TRP A 43 -20.06 -0.92 5.18
CA TRP A 43 -19.49 -0.03 4.16
C TRP A 43 -20.01 -0.30 2.75
N THR A 44 -20.68 -1.43 2.54
CA THR A 44 -21.37 -1.81 1.29
C THR A 44 -22.48 -0.84 0.90
N ASP A 45 -23.04 -0.09 1.85
CA ASP A 45 -24.13 0.85 1.61
C ASP A 45 -23.66 2.21 1.01
N VAL A 46 -22.37 2.56 1.16
CA VAL A 46 -21.85 3.90 0.80
C VAL A 46 -21.25 3.97 -0.62
N THR A 47 -20.83 2.85 -1.20
CA THR A 47 -20.05 2.84 -2.46
C THR A 47 -20.70 2.12 -3.65
N GLY A 48 -21.79 1.36 -3.45
CA GLY A 48 -22.54 0.69 -4.51
C GLY A 48 -21.75 -0.34 -5.35
N LYS A 49 -20.47 -0.57 -5.06
CA LYS A 49 -19.58 -1.53 -5.73
C LYS A 49 -18.79 -2.28 -4.68
N HIS A 50 -18.76 -3.61 -4.75
CA HIS A 50 -18.02 -4.47 -3.81
C HIS A 50 -16.50 -4.17 -3.86
N PRO A 51 -15.92 -3.48 -2.85
CA PRO A 51 -14.48 -3.22 -2.79
C PRO A 51 -13.69 -4.53 -2.56
N LEU A 52 -14.38 -5.52 -1.99
CA LEU A 52 -13.87 -6.83 -1.59
C LEU A 52 -13.28 -7.63 -2.76
N ASN A 53 -13.79 -7.47 -4.00
CA ASN A 53 -13.22 -8.21 -5.14
C ASN A 53 -11.84 -7.69 -5.58
N ARG A 54 -11.45 -6.45 -5.22
CA ARG A 54 -10.10 -5.92 -5.49
C ARG A 54 -9.06 -6.38 -4.46
N ILE A 55 -9.45 -6.59 -3.20
CA ILE A 55 -8.54 -7.05 -2.11
C ILE A 55 -8.37 -8.57 -2.10
N ARG A 56 -9.34 -9.30 -2.67
CA ARG A 56 -9.36 -10.76 -2.76
C ARG A 56 -8.07 -11.35 -3.33
N TRP A 57 -7.70 -10.95 -4.53
CA TRP A 57 -6.55 -11.56 -5.20
C TRP A 57 -5.21 -11.26 -4.50
N PRO A 58 -4.90 -10.02 -4.07
CA PRO A 58 -3.60 -9.72 -3.45
C PRO A 58 -3.40 -10.37 -2.07
N THR A 59 -4.45 -10.41 -1.26
CA THR A 59 -4.36 -11.04 0.07
C THR A 59 -4.31 -12.56 0.00
N LEU A 60 -4.82 -13.18 -1.08
CA LEU A 60 -4.66 -14.61 -1.34
C LEU A 60 -3.18 -14.94 -1.58
N PHE A 61 -2.52 -14.18 -2.46
CA PHE A 61 -1.10 -14.39 -2.75
C PHE A 61 -0.20 -14.16 -1.51
N LEU A 62 -0.47 -13.13 -0.69
CA LEU A 62 0.28 -12.89 0.56
C LEU A 62 0.18 -14.06 1.55
N SER A 63 -1.02 -14.64 1.67
CA SER A 63 -1.25 -15.77 2.57
C SER A 63 -0.56 -17.06 2.09
N MET A 64 -0.51 -17.30 0.78
CA MET A 64 0.21 -18.44 0.19
C MET A 64 1.71 -18.34 0.46
N GLU A 65 2.24 -17.14 0.32
CA GLU A 65 3.64 -16.83 0.55
C GLU A 65 4.07 -16.97 2.02
N LEU A 66 3.22 -16.51 2.95
CA LEU A 66 3.45 -16.72 4.38
C LEU A 66 3.58 -18.21 4.72
N VAL A 67 2.75 -19.05 4.10
CA VAL A 67 2.82 -20.51 4.24
C VAL A 67 4.11 -21.06 3.63
N MET A 68 4.51 -20.57 2.46
CA MET A 68 5.76 -20.97 1.81
C MET A 68 6.98 -20.70 2.70
N LEU A 69 6.99 -19.56 3.41
CA LEU A 69 8.06 -19.16 4.33
C LEU A 69 8.13 -20.03 5.59
N VAL A 70 6.98 -20.49 6.11
CA VAL A 70 6.91 -21.35 7.30
C VAL A 70 7.31 -22.79 7.00
N ILE A 71 6.99 -23.31 5.81
CA ILE A 71 7.26 -24.71 5.46
C ILE A 71 8.66 -24.87 4.82
N HIS A 72 9.26 -23.81 4.27
CA HIS A 72 10.61 -23.84 3.70
C HIS A 72 11.69 -24.54 4.56
N PRO A 73 11.85 -24.25 5.87
CA PRO A 73 12.88 -24.90 6.70
C PRO A 73 12.64 -26.40 6.93
N ALA A 74 11.44 -26.91 6.63
CA ALA A 74 11.10 -28.33 6.79
C ALA A 74 11.46 -29.18 5.55
N LEU A 75 11.99 -28.57 4.49
CA LEU A 75 12.29 -29.27 3.24
C LEU A 75 13.80 -29.41 3.01
N PRO A 76 14.29 -30.60 2.62
CA PRO A 76 15.72 -30.85 2.41
C PRO A 76 16.19 -30.33 1.05
N PHE A 77 15.89 -29.07 0.73
CA PHE A 77 16.47 -28.42 -0.45
C PHE A 77 17.91 -28.05 -0.13
N SER A 78 18.85 -28.47 -0.99
CA SER A 78 20.26 -28.09 -0.85
C SER A 78 20.82 -27.62 -2.19
N GLY A 79 21.64 -26.56 -2.15
CA GLY A 79 22.43 -26.10 -3.29
C GLY A 79 21.72 -25.10 -4.21
N ARG A 80 21.86 -25.28 -5.54
CA ARG A 80 21.48 -24.27 -6.53
C ARG A 80 19.96 -24.06 -6.64
N THR A 81 19.17 -25.10 -6.42
CA THR A 81 17.70 -25.06 -6.48
C THR A 81 17.10 -24.21 -5.35
N GLU A 82 17.62 -24.35 -4.13
CA GLU A 82 17.21 -23.58 -2.96
C GLU A 82 17.43 -22.07 -3.18
N THR A 83 18.61 -21.68 -3.65
CA THR A 83 18.93 -20.27 -3.91
C THR A 83 18.07 -19.64 -5.01
N VAL A 84 17.70 -20.41 -6.04
CA VAL A 84 16.79 -19.95 -7.09
C VAL A 84 15.36 -19.84 -6.55
N LEU A 85 14.90 -20.84 -5.80
CA LEU A 85 13.56 -20.86 -5.21
C LEU A 85 13.35 -19.67 -4.26
N LEU A 86 14.32 -19.40 -3.39
CA LEU A 86 14.29 -18.27 -2.46
C LEU A 86 14.26 -16.92 -3.18
N ARG A 87 15.06 -16.74 -4.23
CA ARG A 87 15.02 -15.49 -5.01
C ARG A 87 13.68 -15.28 -5.71
N VAL A 88 13.12 -16.33 -6.28
CA VAL A 88 11.80 -16.28 -6.93
C VAL A 88 10.71 -15.97 -5.90
N ALA A 89 10.76 -16.60 -4.72
CA ALA A 89 9.84 -16.31 -3.62
C ALA A 89 9.92 -14.83 -3.20
N VAL A 90 11.13 -14.31 -2.93
CA VAL A 90 11.30 -12.90 -2.55
C VAL A 90 10.79 -11.93 -3.63
N LEU A 91 11.01 -12.23 -4.91
CA LEU A 91 10.47 -11.42 -6.01
C LEU A 91 8.94 -11.42 -6.04
N LEU A 92 8.33 -12.59 -5.87
CA LEU A 92 6.87 -12.72 -5.74
C LEU A 92 6.36 -11.94 -4.52
N THR A 93 7.11 -11.92 -3.42
CA THR A 93 6.75 -11.16 -2.21
C THR A 93 6.66 -9.69 -2.51
N ILE A 94 7.71 -9.16 -3.13
CA ILE A 94 7.78 -7.74 -3.46
C ILE A 94 6.61 -7.35 -4.37
N LEU A 95 6.33 -8.15 -5.40
CA LEU A 95 5.23 -7.90 -6.33
C LEU A 95 3.86 -7.97 -5.65
N THR A 96 3.65 -8.94 -4.77
CA THR A 96 2.37 -9.13 -4.09
C THR A 96 2.11 -8.04 -3.06
N VAL A 97 3.13 -7.67 -2.27
CA VAL A 97 3.06 -6.54 -1.35
C VAL A 97 2.76 -5.26 -2.12
N ALA A 98 3.46 -5.00 -3.23
CA ALA A 98 3.23 -3.83 -4.08
C ALA A 98 1.78 -3.76 -4.58
N TRP A 99 1.27 -4.87 -5.12
CA TRP A 99 -0.10 -4.96 -5.61
C TRP A 99 -1.09 -4.69 -4.48
N THR A 100 -0.88 -5.30 -3.31
CA THR A 100 -1.76 -5.13 -2.15
C THR A 100 -1.83 -3.67 -1.71
N LEU A 101 -0.68 -2.99 -1.62
CA LEU A 101 -0.62 -1.57 -1.29
C LEU A 101 -1.34 -0.71 -2.34
N ILE A 102 -1.13 -0.96 -3.64
CA ILE A 102 -1.82 -0.25 -4.73
C ILE A 102 -3.33 -0.46 -4.65
N ALA A 103 -3.79 -1.68 -4.38
CA ALA A 103 -5.21 -1.99 -4.22
C ALA A 103 -5.81 -1.24 -3.03
N LEU A 104 -5.09 -1.18 -1.89
CA LEU A 104 -5.50 -0.43 -0.71
C LEU A 104 -5.64 1.06 -1.02
N VAL A 105 -4.62 1.66 -1.65
CA VAL A 105 -4.63 3.08 -2.05
C VAL A 105 -5.83 3.40 -2.96
N ARG A 106 -6.09 2.56 -3.97
CA ARG A 106 -7.25 2.73 -4.87
C ARG A 106 -8.58 2.65 -4.13
N ILE A 107 -8.71 1.71 -3.20
CA ILE A 107 -9.95 1.54 -2.42
C ILE A 107 -10.16 2.73 -1.49
N THR A 108 -9.12 3.21 -0.83
CA THR A 108 -9.20 4.43 -0.02
C THR A 108 -9.59 5.64 -0.87
N GLY A 109 -9.03 5.77 -2.08
CA GLY A 109 -9.38 6.82 -3.04
C GLY A 109 -10.85 6.75 -3.48
N ASP A 110 -11.34 5.54 -3.78
CA ASP A 110 -12.74 5.29 -4.15
C ASP A 110 -13.70 5.63 -3.00
N ILE A 111 -13.38 5.21 -1.77
CA ILE A 111 -14.15 5.50 -0.55
C ILE A 111 -14.16 7.00 -0.25
N LEU A 112 -13.02 7.67 -0.36
CA LEU A 112 -12.93 9.10 -0.08
C LEU A 112 -13.69 9.91 -1.14
N SER A 113 -13.65 9.46 -2.40
CA SER A 113 -14.39 10.09 -3.50
C SER A 113 -15.90 9.88 -3.37
N SER A 114 -16.37 8.75 -2.83
CA SER A 114 -17.81 8.50 -2.66
C SER A 114 -18.46 9.36 -1.58
N ARG A 115 -17.67 9.94 -0.67
CA ARG A 115 -18.15 10.91 0.34
C ARG A 115 -18.51 12.28 -0.24
N TYR A 116 -18.16 12.52 -1.50
CA TYR A 116 -18.52 13.73 -2.24
C TYR A 116 -19.33 13.34 -3.49
N PRO A 117 -20.60 12.89 -3.33
CA PRO A 117 -21.45 12.57 -4.46
C PRO A 117 -21.68 13.83 -5.30
N SER A 118 -21.53 13.74 -6.61
CA SER A 118 -21.84 14.84 -7.53
C SER A 118 -23.34 15.03 -7.65
N SER A 119 -24.00 15.52 -6.61
CA SER A 119 -25.42 15.86 -6.62
C SER A 119 -25.60 17.35 -6.90
N SER A 120 -25.38 17.75 -8.16
CA SER A 120 -25.97 18.91 -8.85
C SER A 120 -25.04 19.36 -9.98
N THR A 121 -25.62 20.02 -10.97
CA THR A 121 -25.02 20.43 -12.24
C THR A 121 -23.94 21.52 -12.13
N ASP A 122 -23.56 21.99 -10.94
CA ASP A 122 -22.66 23.15 -10.82
C ASP A 122 -21.72 23.15 -9.60
N ASP A 123 -21.41 21.99 -9.03
CA ASP A 123 -20.64 21.94 -7.79
C ASP A 123 -19.12 21.89 -8.06
N LEU A 124 -18.55 23.07 -8.36
CA LEU A 124 -17.11 23.30 -8.59
C LEU A 124 -16.25 22.76 -7.45
N GLU A 125 -16.71 22.83 -6.20
CA GLU A 125 -15.98 22.35 -5.03
C GLU A 125 -15.85 20.83 -5.00
N SER A 126 -16.93 20.10 -5.27
CA SER A 126 -16.93 18.64 -5.38
C SER A 126 -15.96 18.14 -6.45
N ARG A 127 -15.82 18.87 -7.57
CA ARG A 127 -14.84 18.54 -8.62
C ARG A 127 -13.39 18.79 -8.17
N LYS A 128 -13.13 19.93 -7.50
CA LYS A 128 -11.79 20.28 -6.97
C LYS A 128 -11.31 19.21 -5.99
N THR A 129 -12.17 18.80 -5.06
CA THR A 129 -11.85 17.79 -4.05
C THR A 129 -11.54 16.44 -4.69
N ARG A 130 -12.31 16.01 -5.70
CA ARG A 130 -12.03 14.77 -6.42
C ARG A 130 -10.68 14.79 -7.14
N THR A 131 -10.31 15.90 -7.77
CA THR A 131 -8.99 16.04 -8.40
C THR A 131 -7.87 15.94 -7.37
N ARG A 132 -8.03 16.54 -6.18
CA ARG A 132 -7.05 16.41 -5.07
C ARG A 132 -6.88 14.96 -4.63
N ILE A 133 -7.98 14.21 -4.49
CA ILE A 133 -7.95 12.79 -4.10
C ILE A 133 -7.19 11.96 -5.15
N VAL A 134 -7.51 12.13 -6.43
CA VAL A 134 -6.85 11.40 -7.53
C VAL A 134 -5.36 11.76 -7.61
N LEU A 135 -5.00 13.02 -7.35
CA LEU A 135 -3.60 13.45 -7.31
C LEU A 135 -2.83 12.69 -6.21
N VAL A 136 -3.36 12.66 -4.99
CA VAL A 136 -2.74 11.95 -3.86
C VAL A 136 -2.63 10.45 -4.14
N GLU A 137 -3.68 9.84 -4.69
CA GLU A 137 -3.68 8.43 -5.11
C GLU A 137 -2.53 8.14 -6.08
N ARG A 138 -2.37 8.97 -7.12
CA ARG A 138 -1.30 8.82 -8.12
C ARG A 138 0.08 8.94 -7.49
N LEU A 139 0.31 9.91 -6.61
CA LEU A 139 1.58 10.10 -5.93
C LEU A 139 1.95 8.89 -5.07
N LEU A 140 0.99 8.35 -4.32
CA LEU A 140 1.19 7.14 -3.51
C LEU A 140 1.51 5.91 -4.37
N ILE A 141 0.79 5.71 -5.48
CA ILE A 141 1.05 4.60 -6.40
C ILE A 141 2.44 4.72 -7.04
N ILE A 142 2.85 5.92 -7.46
CA ILE A 142 4.20 6.16 -8.01
C ILE A 142 5.27 5.79 -6.98
N ALA A 143 5.11 6.23 -5.72
CA ALA A 143 6.04 5.90 -4.64
C ALA A 143 6.13 4.38 -4.41
N ILE A 144 5.00 3.67 -4.35
CA ILE A 144 4.97 2.21 -4.20
C ILE A 144 5.70 1.54 -5.37
N VAL A 145 5.43 1.95 -6.62
CA VAL A 145 6.07 1.36 -7.80
C VAL A 145 7.58 1.57 -7.78
N ILE A 146 8.07 2.76 -7.43
CA ILE A 146 9.51 3.04 -7.34
C ILE A 146 10.17 2.17 -6.27
N LEU A 147 9.56 2.08 -5.08
CA LEU A 147 10.08 1.27 -3.98
C LEU A 147 10.13 -0.21 -4.36
N SER A 148 9.03 -0.74 -4.89
CA SER A 148 8.94 -2.15 -5.28
C SER A 148 9.86 -2.49 -6.44
N ALA A 149 9.99 -1.62 -7.45
CA ALA A 149 10.94 -1.82 -8.54
C ALA A 149 12.39 -1.82 -8.02
N SER A 150 12.73 -0.87 -7.15
CA SER A 150 14.07 -0.80 -6.54
C SER A 150 14.38 -2.07 -5.74
N SER A 151 13.46 -2.51 -4.88
CA SER A 151 13.59 -3.74 -4.11
C SER A 151 13.71 -4.98 -5.01
N ALA A 152 12.93 -5.07 -6.08
CA ALA A 152 12.99 -6.18 -7.02
C ALA A 152 14.34 -6.24 -7.73
N LEU A 153 14.89 -5.10 -8.17
CA LEU A 153 16.21 -5.01 -8.77
C LEU A 153 17.32 -5.46 -7.82
N MET A 154 17.22 -5.11 -6.53
CA MET A 154 18.20 -5.50 -5.52
C MET A 154 18.30 -7.02 -5.30
N THR A 155 17.28 -7.80 -5.68
CA THR A 155 17.31 -9.26 -5.58
C THR A 155 18.26 -9.92 -6.59
N VAL A 156 18.58 -9.24 -7.68
CA VAL A 156 19.40 -9.76 -8.78
C VAL A 156 20.81 -9.16 -8.69
N PRO A 157 21.85 -9.95 -8.32
CA PRO A 157 23.19 -9.40 -8.05
C PRO A 157 23.78 -8.57 -9.20
N ARG A 158 23.49 -8.94 -10.45
CA ARG A 158 24.00 -8.25 -11.66
C ARG A 158 23.48 -6.82 -11.82
N ILE A 159 22.28 -6.52 -11.31
CA ILE A 159 21.61 -5.21 -11.50
C ILE A 159 21.26 -4.53 -10.17
N ARG A 160 21.76 -5.07 -9.04
CA ARG A 160 21.45 -4.57 -7.70
C ARG A 160 21.83 -3.10 -7.51
N SER A 161 22.95 -2.66 -8.07
CA SER A 161 23.41 -1.26 -8.01
C SER A 161 22.43 -0.27 -8.66
N PHE A 162 21.68 -0.71 -9.68
CA PHE A 162 20.61 0.10 -10.26
C PHE A 162 19.44 0.26 -9.28
N GLY A 163 19.08 -0.79 -8.53
CA GLY A 163 18.07 -0.69 -7.47
C GLY A 163 18.51 0.24 -6.32
N GLU A 164 19.77 0.14 -5.90
CA GLU A 164 20.36 1.00 -4.86
C GLU A 164 20.39 2.47 -5.28
N SER A 165 20.84 2.77 -6.49
CA SER A 165 20.89 4.14 -7.03
C SER A 165 19.49 4.72 -7.25
N LEU A 166 18.54 3.93 -7.74
CA LEU A 166 17.15 4.35 -7.89
C LEU A 166 16.56 4.71 -6.52
N LEU A 167 16.72 3.83 -5.52
CA LEU A 167 16.21 4.06 -4.17
C LEU A 167 16.86 5.28 -3.51
N ALA A 168 18.18 5.47 -3.67
CA ALA A 168 18.89 6.64 -3.16
C ALA A 168 18.37 7.95 -3.79
N SER A 169 18.17 7.97 -5.11
CA SER A 169 17.63 9.13 -5.81
C SER A 169 16.19 9.46 -5.40
N ALA A 170 15.35 8.43 -5.23
CA ALA A 170 13.98 8.58 -4.75
C ALA A 170 13.95 9.11 -3.30
N GLY A 171 14.87 8.63 -2.45
CA GLY A 171 15.04 9.14 -1.09
C GLY A 171 15.43 10.62 -1.05
N LEU A 172 16.39 11.04 -1.88
CA LEU A 172 16.78 12.45 -2.01
C LEU A 172 15.62 13.32 -2.54
N ALA A 173 14.93 12.87 -3.59
CA ALA A 173 13.75 13.57 -4.10
C ALA A 173 12.65 13.69 -3.04
N GLY A 174 12.40 12.61 -2.30
CA GLY A 174 11.45 12.59 -1.18
C GLY A 174 11.83 13.57 -0.08
N LEU A 175 13.12 13.70 0.25
CA LEU A 175 13.61 14.66 1.23
C LEU A 175 13.38 16.11 0.76
N VAL A 176 13.68 16.42 -0.50
CA VAL A 176 13.44 17.75 -1.08
C VAL A 176 11.94 18.09 -1.07
N ILE A 177 11.09 17.15 -1.50
CA ILE A 177 9.62 17.33 -1.48
C ILE A 177 9.11 17.50 -0.05
N GLY A 178 9.62 16.71 0.90
CA GLY A 178 9.24 16.79 2.32
C GLY A 178 9.63 18.12 2.95
N LEU A 179 10.84 18.62 2.66
CA LEU A 179 11.28 19.95 3.10
C LEU A 179 10.42 21.05 2.49
N ALA A 180 10.05 20.93 1.20
CA ALA A 180 9.17 21.87 0.54
C ALA A 180 7.74 21.87 1.12
N ALA A 181 7.27 20.74 1.65
CA ALA A 181 5.97 20.61 2.30
C ALA A 181 5.94 21.18 3.73
N ARG A 182 7.09 21.57 4.31
CA ARG A 182 7.18 22.07 5.69
C ARG A 182 6.18 23.20 6.03
N PRO A 183 5.97 24.24 5.20
CA PRO A 183 5.01 25.31 5.51
C PRO A 183 3.59 24.79 5.67
N LEU A 184 3.17 23.84 4.82
CA LEU A 184 1.86 23.21 4.91
C LEU A 184 1.68 22.48 6.26
N LEU A 185 2.69 21.69 6.66
CA LEU A 185 2.66 20.98 7.94
C LEU A 185 2.68 21.94 9.13
N THR A 186 3.47 23.01 9.07
CA THR A 186 3.51 24.04 10.10
C THR A 186 2.17 24.73 10.26
N ASN A 187 1.49 25.08 9.16
CA ASN A 187 0.17 25.69 9.20
C ASN A 187 -0.89 24.76 9.78
N VAL A 188 -0.91 23.48 9.37
CA VAL A 188 -1.83 22.48 9.92
C VAL A 188 -1.61 22.29 11.43
N ILE A 189 -0.35 22.18 11.87
CA ILE A 189 -0.02 22.05 13.29
C ILE A 189 -0.46 23.31 14.07
N ALA A 190 -0.22 24.49 13.51
CA ALA A 190 -0.66 25.75 14.11
C ALA A 190 -2.20 25.81 14.23
N GLY A 191 -2.93 25.44 13.17
CA GLY A 191 -4.39 25.38 13.18
C GLY A 191 -4.93 24.42 14.23
N VAL A 192 -4.36 23.22 14.35
CA VAL A 192 -4.71 22.25 15.40
C VAL A 192 -4.39 22.78 16.80
N GLN A 193 -3.24 23.44 16.98
CA GLN A 193 -2.88 24.05 18.26
C GLN A 193 -3.86 25.16 18.64
N ILE A 194 -4.23 26.04 17.72
CA ILE A 194 -5.21 27.11 17.94
C ILE A 194 -6.56 26.51 18.30
N ALA A 195 -7.02 25.50 17.55
CA ALA A 195 -8.30 24.84 17.81
C ALA A 195 -8.36 24.17 19.20
N LEU A 196 -7.25 23.58 19.66
CA LEU A 196 -7.19 22.87 20.96
C LEU A 196 -7.01 23.82 22.16
N THR A 197 -6.12 24.79 22.03
CA THR A 197 -5.78 25.72 23.12
C THR A 197 -6.71 26.92 23.18
N GLN A 198 -7.51 27.14 22.13
CA GLN A 198 -8.45 28.24 21.96
C GLN A 198 -7.91 29.60 22.47
N PRO A 199 -6.70 30.04 22.05
CA PRO A 199 -6.13 31.31 22.53
C PRO A 199 -6.86 32.52 21.92
N ILE A 200 -7.53 32.30 20.79
CA ILE A 200 -8.38 33.22 20.05
C ILE A 200 -9.67 32.47 19.68
N ARG A 201 -10.80 33.15 19.81
CA ARG A 201 -12.14 32.63 19.56
C ARG A 201 -12.74 33.27 18.31
N ILE A 202 -13.76 32.61 17.76
CA ILE A 202 -14.60 33.21 16.72
C ILE A 202 -15.23 34.48 17.31
N ASP A 203 -15.32 35.53 16.50
CA ASP A 203 -15.78 36.87 16.86
C ASP A 203 -14.81 37.69 17.74
N ASP A 204 -13.60 37.19 18.04
CA ASP A 204 -12.57 38.02 18.69
C ASP A 204 -12.00 39.07 17.71
N VAL A 205 -11.74 40.28 18.21
CA VAL A 205 -11.01 41.32 17.48
C VAL A 205 -9.52 41.09 17.66
N VAL A 206 -8.80 41.00 16.56
CA VAL A 206 -7.35 40.79 16.56
C VAL A 206 -6.65 41.75 15.60
N ILE A 207 -5.39 42.05 15.90
CA ILE A 207 -4.50 42.79 15.01
C ILE A 207 -3.45 41.81 14.51
N ALA A 208 -3.46 41.53 13.21
CA ALA A 208 -2.50 40.64 12.55
C ALA A 208 -1.89 41.38 11.35
N GLU A 209 -0.57 41.30 11.19
CA GLU A 209 0.14 41.94 10.06
C GLU A 209 -0.18 43.45 9.86
N ASN A 210 -0.39 44.19 10.96
CA ASN A 210 -0.83 45.61 10.97
C ASN A 210 -2.25 45.87 10.43
N GLU A 211 -3.08 44.84 10.23
CA GLU A 211 -4.49 44.98 9.88
C GLU A 211 -5.40 44.62 11.06
N TRP A 212 -6.52 45.33 11.19
CA TRP A 212 -7.54 45.07 12.21
C TRP A 212 -8.67 44.25 11.59
N GLY A 213 -9.16 43.24 12.30
CA GLY A 213 -10.25 42.41 11.80
C GLY A 213 -10.90 41.54 12.88
N TRP A 214 -12.03 40.95 12.51
CA TRP A 214 -12.77 39.97 13.30
C TRP A 214 -12.41 38.57 12.81
N ILE A 215 -12.33 37.61 13.71
CA ILE A 215 -12.14 36.20 13.33
C ILE A 215 -13.48 35.61 12.90
N GLU A 216 -13.64 35.36 11.60
CA GLU A 216 -14.84 34.73 11.02
C GLU A 216 -14.77 33.19 11.06
N GLU A 217 -13.61 32.61 10.73
CA GLU A 217 -13.41 31.16 10.68
C GLU A 217 -12.00 30.77 11.15
N ILE A 218 -11.89 29.64 11.84
CA ILE A 218 -10.61 29.00 12.19
C ILE A 218 -10.49 27.72 11.36
N GLY A 219 -9.79 27.82 10.22
CA GLY A 219 -9.51 26.71 9.31
C GLY A 219 -8.25 25.92 9.67
N ILE A 220 -8.07 24.77 9.01
CA ILE A 220 -6.88 23.90 9.07
C ILE A 220 -6.20 23.87 7.70
#